data_AF-A0A6G1KQY6-F1
#
_entry.id   AF-A0A6G1KQY6-F1
#
_cell.length_a   1.000
_cell.length_b   1.000
_cell.length_c   1.000
_cell.angle_alpha   90.00
_cell.angle_beta   90.00
_cell.angle_gamma   90.00
#
_symmetry.space_group_name_H-M   'P 1'
#
loop_
_entity.id
_entity.type
_entity.pdbx_description
1 polymer ?
#
loop_
_entity_poly.entity_id
_entity_poly.type
_entity_poly.pdbx_seq_one_letter_code
_entity_poly.pdbx_strand_id
1 'polypeptide(L)'
;MAPTLRSATRPQRAIGTRLYQARMAAVRRITKGWSIESQRYPSQGLQTTANDAYRRHAVFALLHIPSFVNWIMTHDEPDYSQPMLNNPKINICPNSYAATGFPNPACCGGRDPCPICAFKAVIDEYWAPASPNLNNCIQHLDHVVFNHVVNAWGESTTQPRPIGLYLSHMIENLGDAGRPPITWKETETALFDVRSTRDSTCTRCSQNNTTTTSLYEINLTVDDTRPARTLKKALERYFQLRPSTHACPSLHCAGRTTSPSTDTFELSAAPYILIIHLSRWGIPGQPKQTDQLTIPRHLDLWYDQINENLDLDLDYRLHTVISHRGADLRNGRFLTVTRGPRTCIKMHNGVVRKATQEQMSHHTQTWGRISARGREVLPTEPGYGARPPSPGEGNYLPYILIYVKER
;
A
#
# COMPACT_ATOMS: atom_id res chain seq x y z
N MET A 1 -47.13 -5.11 -9.50
CA MET A 1 -46.48 -3.79 -9.55
C MET A 1 -45.23 -3.85 -8.70
N ALA A 2 -44.05 -3.85 -9.33
CA ALA A 2 -42.77 -3.86 -8.61
C ALA A 2 -42.50 -2.45 -8.04
N PRO A 3 -41.99 -2.32 -6.79
CA PRO A 3 -41.68 -1.01 -6.25
C PRO A 3 -40.43 -0.48 -6.93
N THR A 4 -40.61 0.66 -7.60
CA THR A 4 -39.53 1.52 -8.11
C THR A 4 -38.58 1.90 -6.98
N LEU A 5 -37.32 1.47 -7.10
CA LEU A 5 -36.18 1.96 -6.34
C LEU A 5 -36.12 3.49 -6.49
N ARG A 6 -36.51 4.21 -5.44
CA ARG A 6 -36.30 5.65 -5.37
C ARG A 6 -34.80 5.90 -5.32
N SER A 7 -34.32 6.69 -6.28
CA SER A 7 -33.03 7.37 -6.23
C SER A 7 -32.94 8.13 -4.91
N ALA A 8 -32.20 7.61 -3.94
CA ALA A 8 -31.95 8.28 -2.68
C ALA A 8 -30.99 9.45 -2.94
N THR A 9 -31.50 10.68 -2.86
CA THR A 9 -30.70 11.90 -2.84
C THR A 9 -29.81 11.89 -1.60
N ARG A 10 -28.50 12.11 -1.79
CA ARG A 10 -27.49 12.16 -0.72
C ARG A 10 -27.91 13.22 0.31
N PRO A 11 -28.09 12.87 1.60
CA PRO A 11 -28.51 13.82 2.63
C PRO A 11 -27.49 14.97 2.78
N GLN A 12 -27.97 16.15 3.16
CA GLN A 12 -27.15 17.35 3.34
C GLN A 12 -26.08 17.15 4.43
N ARG A 13 -24.88 17.67 4.14
CA ARG A 13 -23.60 17.41 4.80
C ARG A 13 -23.58 17.74 6.29
N ALA A 14 -23.40 16.72 7.14
CA ALA A 14 -22.95 16.88 8.51
C ALA A 14 -21.45 16.51 8.65
N ILE A 15 -20.78 17.27 9.51
CA ILE A 15 -19.34 17.31 9.80
C ILE A 15 -18.82 15.91 10.16
N GLY A 16 -17.89 15.35 9.36
CA GLY A 16 -17.24 14.05 9.63
C GLY A 16 -16.59 13.95 11.02
N THR A 17 -16.21 12.76 11.48
CA THR A 17 -15.72 12.55 12.86
C THR A 17 -14.53 13.49 13.16
N ARG A 18 -14.41 13.96 14.41
CA ARG A 18 -13.29 14.84 14.82
C ARG A 18 -11.92 14.25 14.43
N LEU A 19 -11.79 12.92 14.52
CA LEU A 19 -10.60 12.19 14.10
C LEU A 19 -10.36 12.30 12.58
N TYR A 20 -11.39 12.04 11.77
CA TYR A 20 -11.29 12.18 10.32
C TYR A 20 -10.89 13.60 9.90
N GLN A 21 -11.49 14.61 10.53
CA GLN A 21 -11.17 16.01 10.24
C GLN A 21 -9.74 16.37 10.59
N ALA A 22 -9.24 15.90 11.75
CA ALA A 22 -7.85 16.07 12.13
C ALA A 22 -6.90 15.41 11.12
N ARG A 23 -7.21 14.19 10.64
CA ARG A 23 -6.43 13.52 9.60
C ARG A 23 -6.41 14.31 8.29
N MET A 24 -7.57 14.74 7.80
CA MET A 24 -7.62 15.52 6.56
C MET A 24 -6.94 16.88 6.70
N ALA A 25 -6.95 17.50 7.89
CA ALA A 25 -6.19 18.70 8.18
C ALA A 25 -4.67 18.45 8.11
N ALA A 26 -4.18 17.31 8.61
CA ALA A 26 -2.77 16.93 8.47
C ALA A 26 -2.38 16.73 7.00
N VAL A 27 -3.18 15.99 6.22
CA VAL A 27 -2.92 15.76 4.78
C VAL A 27 -2.91 17.04 3.96
N ARG A 28 -3.73 18.04 4.32
CA ARG A 28 -3.75 19.35 3.63
C ARG A 28 -2.42 20.11 3.72
N ARG A 29 -1.54 19.74 4.66
CA ARG A 29 -0.20 20.32 4.78
C ARG A 29 0.79 19.76 3.75
N ILE A 30 0.43 18.68 3.06
CA ILE A 30 1.25 18.08 2.00
C ILE A 30 0.68 18.43 0.64
N THR A 31 1.56 18.77 -0.29
CA THR A 31 1.19 18.93 -1.69
C THR A 31 0.71 17.61 -2.30
N LYS A 32 -0.44 17.63 -2.98
CA LYS A 32 -1.03 16.45 -3.63
C LYS A 32 -0.63 16.29 -5.10
N GLY A 33 0.00 17.32 -5.66
CA GLY A 33 0.47 17.36 -7.04
C GLY A 33 1.94 16.96 -7.17
N TRP A 34 2.34 16.67 -8.41
CA TRP A 34 3.72 16.37 -8.76
C TRP A 34 4.61 17.61 -8.66
N SER A 35 5.81 17.47 -8.09
CA SER A 35 6.86 18.50 -8.16
C SER A 35 7.26 18.76 -9.61
N ILE A 36 7.81 19.94 -9.90
CA ILE A 36 8.26 20.29 -11.26
C ILE A 36 9.30 19.29 -11.77
N GLU A 37 10.20 18.81 -10.90
CA GLU A 37 11.26 17.86 -11.25
C GLU A 37 10.70 16.49 -11.67
N SER A 38 9.78 15.93 -10.89
CA SER A 38 9.12 14.67 -11.24
C SER A 38 8.35 14.74 -12.56
N GLN A 39 7.86 15.93 -12.93
CA GLN A 39 7.22 16.14 -14.21
C GLN A 39 8.20 16.27 -15.38
N ARG A 40 9.48 16.61 -15.15
CA ARG A 40 10.47 16.85 -16.21
C ARG A 40 11.03 15.57 -16.81
N TYR A 41 11.30 14.57 -15.98
CA TYR A 41 12.03 13.36 -16.38
C TYR A 41 11.10 12.14 -16.52
N PRO A 42 11.42 11.20 -17.43
CA PRO A 42 10.65 9.97 -17.54
C PRO A 42 10.88 9.06 -16.33
N SER A 43 9.84 8.35 -15.92
CA SER A 43 9.93 7.30 -14.90
C SER A 43 11.01 6.28 -15.24
N GLN A 44 11.95 6.10 -14.30
CA GLN A 44 13.01 5.10 -14.40
C GLN A 44 12.52 3.72 -13.94
N GLY A 45 13.17 2.65 -14.38
CA GLY A 45 12.90 1.31 -13.89
C GLY A 45 13.79 0.94 -12.71
N LEU A 46 13.27 0.10 -11.81
CA LEU A 46 14.04 -0.39 -10.68
C LEU A 46 14.51 -1.82 -10.97
N GLN A 47 15.82 -2.03 -11.05
CA GLN A 47 16.38 -3.36 -11.32
C GLN A 47 15.91 -4.36 -10.26
N THR A 48 15.43 -5.50 -10.71
CA THR A 48 14.89 -6.56 -9.85
C THR A 48 15.75 -7.80 -9.97
N THR A 49 16.03 -8.43 -8.83
CA THR A 49 16.49 -9.81 -8.73
C THR A 49 15.31 -10.71 -8.33
N ALA A 50 15.48 -12.03 -8.42
CA ALA A 50 14.38 -12.97 -8.14
C ALA A 50 13.77 -12.78 -6.72
N ASN A 51 14.59 -12.43 -5.73
CA ASN A 51 14.17 -12.38 -4.33
C ASN A 51 13.80 -10.96 -3.83
N ASP A 52 13.98 -9.91 -4.62
CA ASP A 52 13.65 -8.53 -4.23
C ASP A 52 12.51 -7.91 -5.05
N ALA A 53 11.98 -8.62 -6.05
CA ALA A 53 10.98 -8.09 -6.97
C ALA A 53 9.76 -7.49 -6.23
N TYR A 54 9.24 -8.14 -5.19
CA TYR A 54 8.12 -7.59 -4.41
C TYR A 54 8.45 -6.22 -3.77
N ARG A 55 9.68 -6.04 -3.27
CA ARG A 55 10.14 -4.77 -2.67
C ARG A 55 10.26 -3.68 -3.70
N ARG A 56 10.89 -3.99 -4.85
CA ARG A 56 11.05 -3.05 -5.98
C ARG A 56 9.71 -2.59 -6.51
N HIS A 57 8.76 -3.51 -6.66
CA HIS A 57 7.41 -3.19 -7.13
C HIS A 57 6.60 -2.36 -6.12
N ALA A 58 6.80 -2.57 -4.81
CA ALA A 58 6.25 -1.74 -3.74
C ALA A 58 6.83 -0.32 -3.74
N VAL A 59 8.16 -0.18 -3.78
CA VAL A 59 8.84 1.12 -3.85
C VAL A 59 8.43 1.87 -5.12
N PHE A 60 8.43 1.20 -6.27
CA PHE A 60 7.96 1.79 -7.53
C PHE A 60 6.51 2.28 -7.45
N ALA A 61 5.62 1.54 -6.78
CA ALA A 61 4.24 1.96 -6.58
C ALA A 61 4.13 3.24 -5.76
N LEU A 62 4.91 3.36 -4.67
CA LEU A 62 4.91 4.52 -3.78
C LEU A 62 5.59 5.76 -4.39
N LEU A 63 6.67 5.58 -5.14
CA LEU A 63 7.34 6.65 -5.89
C LEU A 63 6.41 7.35 -6.87
N HIS A 64 5.31 6.70 -7.25
CA HIS A 64 4.31 7.27 -8.14
C HIS A 64 3.16 7.98 -7.44
N ILE A 65 3.12 8.03 -6.10
CA ILE A 65 2.05 8.69 -5.35
C ILE A 65 2.57 10.06 -4.87
N PRO A 66 2.12 11.18 -5.44
CA PRO A 66 2.73 12.48 -5.16
C PRO A 66 2.63 12.90 -3.69
N SER A 67 1.51 12.63 -3.04
CA SER A 67 1.33 12.94 -1.61
C SER A 67 2.30 12.15 -0.72
N PHE A 68 2.65 10.93 -1.09
CA PHE A 68 3.67 10.15 -0.38
C PHE A 68 5.07 10.72 -0.64
N VAL A 69 5.43 10.95 -1.91
CA VAL A 69 6.72 11.53 -2.29
C VAL A 69 6.93 12.86 -1.57
N ASN A 70 5.95 13.76 -1.65
CA ASN A 70 6.03 15.07 -1.03
C ASN A 70 6.10 14.99 0.50
N TRP A 71 5.41 14.03 1.13
CA TRP A 71 5.56 13.77 2.57
C TRP A 71 6.99 13.36 2.94
N ILE A 72 7.59 12.43 2.19
CA ILE A 72 9.00 12.06 2.39
C ILE A 72 9.91 13.28 2.22
N MET A 73 9.65 14.13 1.23
CA MET A 73 10.44 15.34 0.98
C MET A 73 10.27 16.43 2.06
N THR A 74 9.21 16.41 2.87
CA THR A 74 9.08 17.33 4.03
C THR A 74 9.90 16.88 5.24
N HIS A 75 10.63 15.77 5.15
CA HIS A 75 11.53 15.37 6.21
C HIS A 75 12.71 16.33 6.26
N ASP A 76 12.75 17.12 7.35
CA ASP A 76 13.89 17.97 7.64
C ASP A 76 15.10 17.09 7.96
N GLU A 77 16.13 17.25 7.14
CA GLU A 77 17.45 16.79 7.54
C GLU A 77 17.89 17.64 8.74
N PRO A 78 18.47 17.04 9.79
CA PRO A 78 18.88 17.80 10.96
C PRO A 78 19.78 18.98 10.57
N ASP A 79 19.49 20.19 11.05
CA ASP A 79 20.34 21.36 10.82
C ASP A 79 21.68 21.18 11.56
N TYR A 80 22.76 21.03 10.80
CA TYR A 80 24.13 20.78 11.30
C TYR A 80 24.93 22.05 11.55
N SER A 81 24.35 23.24 11.33
CA SER A 81 25.07 24.51 11.49
C SER A 81 25.16 25.01 12.94
N GLN A 82 24.42 24.37 13.87
CA GLN A 82 24.48 24.67 15.31
C GLN A 82 25.51 23.75 15.99
N PRO A 83 26.55 24.28 16.67
CA PRO A 83 27.42 23.46 17.49
C PRO A 83 26.58 22.87 18.63
N MET A 84 26.29 21.58 18.56
CA MET A 84 25.47 20.90 19.56
C MET A 84 26.18 20.90 20.92
N LEU A 85 25.79 21.85 21.77
CA LEU A 85 26.03 21.79 23.20
C LEU A 85 25.27 20.57 23.76
N ASN A 86 26.04 19.53 24.10
CA ASN A 86 25.76 18.51 25.11
C ASN A 86 24.54 17.59 24.90
N ASN A 87 24.34 17.05 23.69
CA ASN A 87 23.62 15.78 23.56
C ASN A 87 24.49 14.74 22.82
N PRO A 88 25.20 13.84 23.53
CA PRO A 88 26.12 12.87 22.92
C PRO A 88 25.42 11.77 22.10
N LYS A 89 24.12 11.91 21.83
CA LYS A 89 23.28 10.91 21.18
C LYS A 89 22.86 11.27 19.75
N ILE A 90 23.45 12.21 19.04
CA ILE A 90 23.15 12.39 17.60
C ILE A 90 24.39 12.88 16.85
N ASN A 91 25.03 12.02 16.05
CA ASN A 91 26.05 12.40 15.06
C ASN A 91 25.52 12.03 13.67
N ILE A 92 25.58 12.96 12.72
CA ILE A 92 25.34 12.68 11.29
C ILE A 92 26.55 13.12 10.46
N CYS A 93 26.72 12.39 9.36
CA CYS A 93 27.68 12.55 8.28
C CYS A 93 27.50 13.88 7.50
N PRO A 94 28.50 14.77 7.47
CA PRO A 94 28.55 15.83 6.49
C PRO A 94 29.11 15.27 5.16
N ASN A 95 28.37 15.46 4.06
CA ASN A 95 28.88 15.58 2.68
C ASN A 95 30.02 14.64 2.24
N SER A 96 29.95 13.33 2.51
CA SER A 96 30.87 12.36 1.90
C SER A 96 30.15 11.42 0.94
N TYR A 97 29.64 11.97 -0.17
CA TYR A 97 29.34 11.20 -1.39
C TYR A 97 30.61 10.84 -2.19
N ALA A 98 31.80 11.10 -1.64
CA ALA A 98 33.06 10.90 -2.35
C ALA A 98 33.53 9.43 -2.29
N ALA A 99 33.82 8.91 -3.48
CA ALA A 99 34.53 7.67 -3.83
C ALA A 99 33.78 6.32 -3.74
N THR A 100 32.80 6.11 -2.85
CA THR A 100 32.09 4.80 -2.75
C THR A 100 30.59 4.85 -3.02
N GLY A 101 30.01 6.04 -3.21
CA GLY A 101 28.57 6.20 -3.50
C GLY A 101 27.63 5.90 -2.32
N PHE A 102 28.15 5.70 -1.11
CA PHE A 102 27.36 5.51 0.11
C PHE A 102 27.88 6.41 1.22
N PRO A 103 27.02 6.92 2.12
CA PRO A 103 27.49 7.45 3.39
C PRO A 103 28.22 6.34 4.14
N ASN A 104 29.48 6.60 4.49
CA ASN A 104 30.31 5.66 5.25
C ASN A 104 29.59 5.30 6.58
N PRO A 105 29.37 4.01 6.90
CA PRO A 105 28.77 3.59 8.17
C PRO A 105 29.50 4.15 9.41
N ALA A 106 30.80 4.45 9.28
CA ALA A 106 31.58 5.09 10.33
C ALA A 106 31.11 6.52 10.65
N CYS A 107 30.46 7.22 9.71
CA CYS A 107 30.02 8.60 9.87
C CYS A 107 28.70 8.73 10.67
N CYS A 108 27.93 7.65 10.83
CA CYS A 108 26.75 7.59 11.71
C CYS A 108 27.10 7.26 13.17
N GLY A 109 28.38 7.18 13.54
CA GLY A 109 28.82 6.85 14.89
C GLY A 109 28.30 5.49 15.39
N GLY A 110 28.11 4.52 14.48
CA GLY A 110 27.57 3.19 14.81
C GLY A 110 26.06 3.11 14.98
N ARG A 111 25.29 4.12 14.53
CA ARG A 111 23.82 4.04 14.45
C ARG A 111 23.31 3.66 13.07
N ASP A 112 22.16 2.98 13.06
CA ASP A 112 21.44 2.63 11.85
C ASP A 112 21.09 3.90 11.03
N PRO A 113 21.28 3.88 9.71
CA PRO A 113 20.93 4.99 8.82
C PRO A 113 19.42 5.32 8.88
N CYS A 114 19.06 6.60 8.72
CA CYS A 114 17.66 7.01 8.73
C CYS A 114 16.90 6.47 7.50
N PRO A 115 15.82 5.68 7.64
CA PRO A 115 15.08 5.12 6.51
C PRO A 115 14.43 6.20 5.65
N ILE A 116 14.04 7.34 6.24
CA ILE A 116 13.43 8.45 5.50
C ILE A 116 14.47 9.13 4.61
N CYS A 117 15.68 9.39 5.11
CA CYS A 117 16.79 9.93 4.32
C CYS A 117 17.18 8.97 3.18
N ALA A 118 17.21 7.66 3.45
CA ALA A 118 17.46 6.66 2.41
C ALA A 118 16.39 6.69 1.32
N PHE A 119 15.11 6.84 1.69
CA PHE A 119 14.01 6.94 0.74
C PHE A 119 14.08 8.25 -0.06
N LYS A 120 14.45 9.37 0.58
CA LYS A 120 14.66 10.67 -0.06
C LYS A 120 15.73 10.59 -1.16
N ALA A 121 16.86 9.95 -0.87
CA ALA A 121 17.91 9.70 -1.86
C ALA A 121 17.40 8.86 -3.05
N VAL A 122 16.53 7.87 -2.81
CA VAL A 122 15.87 7.13 -3.89
C VAL A 122 14.97 8.05 -4.72
N ILE A 123 14.17 8.92 -4.10
CA ILE A 123 13.29 9.87 -4.82
C ILE A 123 14.10 10.79 -5.71
N ASP A 124 15.17 11.38 -5.18
CA ASP A 124 16.04 12.32 -5.92
C ASP A 124 16.67 11.64 -7.13
N GLU A 125 17.26 10.46 -6.94
CA GLU A 125 17.90 9.71 -8.03
C GLU A 125 16.89 9.11 -9.02
N TYR A 126 15.69 8.76 -8.56
CA TYR A 126 14.63 8.20 -9.40
C TYR A 126 14.03 9.24 -10.35
N TRP A 127 13.87 10.48 -9.89
CA TRP A 127 13.38 11.57 -10.71
C TRP A 127 14.50 12.39 -11.37
N ALA A 128 15.77 12.04 -11.15
CA ALA A 128 16.91 12.62 -11.87
C ALA A 128 17.05 12.07 -13.31
N PRO A 129 17.70 12.82 -14.23
CA PRO A 129 18.01 12.31 -15.56
C PRO A 129 19.04 11.18 -15.54
N ALA A 130 18.60 9.95 -15.83
CA ALA A 130 19.45 8.77 -16.05
C ALA A 130 20.51 8.56 -14.97
N SER A 131 20.08 8.55 -13.71
CA SER A 131 20.98 8.43 -12.57
C SER A 131 21.73 7.10 -12.56
N PRO A 132 23.08 7.10 -12.52
CA PRO A 132 23.86 5.89 -12.31
C PRO A 132 23.74 5.35 -10.87
N ASN A 133 23.29 6.17 -9.93
CA ASN A 133 23.26 5.85 -8.49
C ASN A 133 21.95 5.24 -8.02
N LEU A 134 20.88 5.27 -8.84
CA LEU A 134 19.55 4.81 -8.44
C LEU A 134 19.57 3.39 -7.84
N ASN A 135 20.31 2.47 -8.46
CA ASN A 135 20.44 1.10 -7.95
C ASN A 135 21.14 1.04 -6.57
N ASN A 136 22.15 1.89 -6.35
CA ASN A 136 22.85 1.96 -5.06
C ASN A 136 21.94 2.53 -3.97
N CYS A 137 21.21 3.62 -4.25
CA CYS A 137 20.25 4.19 -3.31
C CYS A 137 19.14 3.20 -2.95
N ILE A 138 18.67 2.44 -3.94
CA ILE A 138 17.66 1.40 -3.75
C ILE A 138 18.19 0.22 -2.91
N GLN A 139 19.42 -0.23 -3.14
CA GLN A 139 20.07 -1.24 -2.29
C GLN A 139 20.29 -0.74 -0.86
N HIS A 140 20.64 0.54 -0.70
CA HIS A 140 20.77 1.16 0.60
C HIS A 140 19.43 1.22 1.32
N LEU A 141 18.37 1.68 0.64
CA LEU A 141 17.01 1.69 1.18
C LEU A 141 16.57 0.30 1.63
N ASP A 142 16.83 -0.73 0.81
CA ASP A 142 16.60 -2.11 1.22
C ASP A 142 17.37 -2.44 2.49
N HIS A 143 18.67 -2.17 2.55
CA HIS A 143 19.46 -2.44 3.74
C HIS A 143 18.86 -1.78 4.99
N VAL A 144 18.49 -0.49 4.91
CA VAL A 144 17.93 0.24 6.05
C VAL A 144 16.57 -0.31 6.46
N VAL A 145 15.61 -0.33 5.52
CA VAL A 145 14.23 -0.71 5.83
C VAL A 145 14.12 -2.20 6.10
N PHE A 146 14.74 -3.03 5.28
CA PHE A 146 14.61 -4.48 5.35
C PHE A 146 15.40 -5.09 6.50
N ASN A 147 16.56 -4.58 6.90
CA ASN A 147 17.23 -5.15 8.07
C ASN A 147 16.41 -4.90 9.34
N HIS A 148 15.73 -3.76 9.48
CA HIS A 148 14.77 -3.56 10.56
C HIS A 148 13.60 -4.56 10.49
N VAL A 149 13.05 -4.79 9.30
CA VAL A 149 11.99 -5.80 9.06
C VAL A 149 12.45 -7.21 9.46
N VAL A 150 13.60 -7.62 8.95
CA VAL A 150 14.16 -8.97 9.11
C VAL A 150 14.55 -9.23 10.56
N ASN A 151 15.17 -8.26 11.22
CA ASN A 151 15.52 -8.36 12.63
C ASN A 151 14.27 -8.43 13.51
N ALA A 152 13.22 -7.67 13.20
CA ALA A 152 11.95 -7.73 13.92
C ALA A 152 11.28 -9.12 13.78
N TRP A 153 11.53 -9.83 12.68
CA TRP A 153 10.92 -11.13 12.41
C TRP A 153 11.81 -12.32 12.78
N GLY A 154 13.11 -12.11 13.02
CA GLY A 154 14.05 -13.18 13.34
C GLY A 154 14.28 -14.18 12.20
N GLU A 155 14.11 -13.75 10.95
CA GLU A 155 14.11 -14.64 9.77
C GLU A 155 15.24 -14.30 8.76
N SER A 156 15.41 -15.12 7.71
CA SER A 156 16.45 -14.90 6.68
C SER A 156 16.06 -13.83 5.66
N THR A 157 17.05 -13.06 5.19
CA THR A 157 16.94 -12.04 4.13
C THR A 157 16.62 -12.59 2.73
N THR A 158 16.70 -13.92 2.55
CA THR A 158 16.62 -14.58 1.24
C THR A 158 15.22 -15.06 0.85
N GLN A 159 14.23 -14.99 1.76
CA GLN A 159 12.89 -15.53 1.49
C GLN A 159 11.91 -14.47 0.94
N PRO A 160 11.18 -14.78 -0.15
CA PRO A 160 10.09 -13.94 -0.64
C PRO A 160 8.98 -13.80 0.41
N ARG A 161 8.39 -12.60 0.51
CA ARG A 161 7.33 -12.27 1.48
C ARG A 161 6.08 -11.75 0.79
N PRO A 162 4.90 -11.85 1.43
CA PRO A 162 3.73 -11.10 1.01
C PRO A 162 4.06 -9.62 0.91
N ILE A 163 3.86 -9.03 -0.27
CA ILE A 163 4.20 -7.62 -0.52
C ILE A 163 3.42 -6.67 0.41
N GLY A 164 2.19 -7.03 0.81
CA GLY A 164 1.37 -6.25 1.75
C GLY A 164 2.00 -6.11 3.13
N LEU A 165 2.64 -7.18 3.62
CA LEU A 165 3.37 -7.17 4.88
C LEU A 165 4.61 -6.25 4.79
N TYR A 166 5.36 -6.32 3.69
CA TYR A 166 6.50 -5.43 3.44
C TYR A 166 6.07 -3.95 3.36
N LEU A 167 4.99 -3.65 2.62
CA LEU A 167 4.44 -2.30 2.52
C LEU A 167 4.04 -1.74 3.88
N SER A 168 3.24 -2.49 4.65
CA SER A 168 2.75 -2.07 5.96
C SER A 168 3.90 -1.75 6.92
N HIS A 169 4.89 -2.64 7.00
CA HIS A 169 6.02 -2.45 7.90
C HIS A 169 6.98 -1.35 7.42
N MET A 170 7.18 -1.19 6.11
CA MET A 170 7.95 -0.07 5.57
C MET A 170 7.29 1.27 5.91
N ILE A 171 5.97 1.38 5.75
CA ILE A 171 5.21 2.60 6.08
C ILE A 171 5.32 2.89 7.58
N GLU A 172 5.14 1.88 8.42
CA GLU A 172 5.29 1.98 9.87
C GLU A 172 6.69 2.49 10.26
N ASN A 173 7.74 1.88 9.72
CA ASN A 173 9.13 2.29 9.97
C ASN A 173 9.41 3.73 9.51
N LEU A 174 8.85 4.16 8.37
CA LEU A 174 8.96 5.54 7.90
C LEU A 174 8.21 6.51 8.82
N GLY A 175 7.07 6.10 9.37
CA GLY A 175 6.32 6.87 10.36
C GLY A 175 7.07 7.03 11.67
N ASP A 176 7.69 5.95 12.16
CA ASP A 176 8.35 5.91 13.45
C ASP A 176 9.76 6.54 13.43
N ALA A 177 10.41 6.55 12.27
CA ALA A 177 11.69 7.23 12.08
C ALA A 177 11.56 8.77 12.00
N GLY A 178 10.34 9.30 11.90
CA GLY A 178 10.09 10.72 11.84
C GLY A 178 10.51 11.43 13.12
N ARG A 179 11.32 12.49 12.97
CA ARG A 179 11.62 13.36 14.11
C ARG A 179 10.44 14.29 14.40
N PRO A 180 10.28 14.74 15.65
CA PRO A 180 9.37 15.83 15.97
C PRO A 180 9.62 17.06 15.09
N PRO A 181 8.60 17.87 14.82
CA PRO A 181 7.33 17.95 15.57
C PRO A 181 6.37 16.77 15.33
N ILE A 182 5.47 16.56 16.30
CA ILE A 182 4.45 15.49 16.40
C ILE A 182 3.68 15.26 15.07
N THR A 183 3.67 16.27 14.20
CA THR A 183 2.98 16.28 12.91
C THR A 183 3.44 15.20 11.93
N TRP A 184 4.66 14.65 12.03
CA TRP A 184 5.10 13.61 11.09
C TRP A 184 4.25 12.34 11.18
N LYS A 185 4.14 11.77 12.38
CA LYS A 185 3.34 10.57 12.63
C LYS A 185 1.86 10.82 12.41
N GLU A 186 1.36 12.00 12.78
CA GLU A 186 -0.02 12.40 12.47
C GLU A 186 -0.31 12.37 10.97
N THR A 187 0.65 12.82 10.18
CA THR A 187 0.54 12.88 8.72
C THR A 187 0.63 11.49 8.10
N GLU A 188 1.54 10.65 8.58
CA GLU A 188 1.63 9.24 8.21
C GLU A 188 0.30 8.51 8.48
N THR A 189 -0.21 8.63 9.71
CA THR A 189 -1.50 8.08 10.12
C THR A 189 -2.63 8.60 9.23
N ALA A 190 -2.62 9.88 8.86
CA ALA A 190 -3.63 10.43 7.98
C ALA A 190 -3.51 9.94 6.52
N LEU A 191 -2.29 9.64 6.07
CA LEU A 191 -2.01 9.12 4.74
C LEU A 191 -2.40 7.66 4.60
N PHE A 192 -2.12 6.79 5.59
CA PHE A 192 -2.18 5.34 5.40
C PHE A 192 -3.07 4.59 6.39
N ASP A 193 -3.32 5.13 7.58
CA ASP A 193 -4.05 4.38 8.60
C ASP A 193 -5.55 4.27 8.29
N VAL A 194 -6.01 3.03 8.13
CA VAL A 194 -7.42 2.65 8.16
C VAL A 194 -7.79 2.34 9.60
N ARG A 195 -8.67 3.17 10.18
CA ARG A 195 -9.19 2.91 11.51
C ARG A 195 -10.59 2.32 11.42
N SER A 196 -10.73 1.08 11.87
CA SER A 196 -12.03 0.40 11.92
C SER A 196 -12.47 0.12 13.36
N THR A 197 -13.78 0.16 13.56
CA THR A 197 -14.43 -0.30 14.79
C THR A 197 -15.08 -1.65 14.50
N ARG A 198 -14.92 -2.58 15.43
CA ARG A 198 -15.67 -3.82 15.47
C ARG A 198 -16.55 -3.80 16.70
N ASP A 199 -17.86 -3.81 16.48
CA ASP A 199 -18.86 -3.99 17.53
C ASP A 199 -19.29 -5.45 17.54
N SER A 200 -19.02 -6.12 18.66
CA SER A 200 -19.38 -7.50 18.90
C SER A 200 -20.54 -7.56 19.89
N THR A 201 -21.71 -7.99 19.42
CA THR A 201 -22.90 -8.21 20.28
C THR A 201 -23.03 -9.68 20.61
N CYS A 202 -23.00 -10.02 21.90
CA CYS A 202 -23.27 -11.39 22.34
C CYS A 202 -24.74 -11.75 22.09
N THR A 203 -25.00 -12.84 21.38
CA THR A 203 -26.40 -13.23 21.04
C THR A 203 -27.17 -13.82 22.22
N ARG A 204 -26.52 -14.11 23.34
CA ARG A 204 -27.15 -14.69 24.54
C ARG A 204 -27.59 -13.66 25.56
N CYS A 205 -26.78 -12.64 25.79
CA CYS A 205 -27.03 -11.64 26.84
C CYS A 205 -27.02 -10.19 26.34
N SER A 206 -26.90 -9.99 25.02
CA SER A 206 -26.93 -8.68 24.36
C SER A 206 -25.88 -7.69 24.85
N GLN A 207 -24.80 -8.16 25.51
CA GLN A 207 -23.68 -7.29 25.84
C GLN A 207 -22.88 -6.99 24.58
N ASN A 208 -22.49 -5.73 24.45
CA ASN A 208 -21.68 -5.23 23.36
C ASN A 208 -20.24 -5.06 23.83
N ASN A 209 -19.30 -5.42 22.96
CA ASN A 209 -17.90 -5.12 23.11
C ASN A 209 -17.43 -4.40 21.85
N THR A 210 -16.91 -3.18 22.02
CA THR A 210 -16.38 -2.38 20.92
C THR A 210 -14.87 -2.46 20.96
N THR A 211 -14.27 -2.94 19.88
CA THR A 211 -12.82 -2.93 19.67
C THR A 211 -12.48 -2.00 18.52
N THR A 212 -11.38 -1.27 18.65
CA THR A 212 -10.91 -0.37 17.60
C THR A 212 -9.55 -0.85 17.12
N THR A 213 -9.38 -0.97 15.80
CA THR A 213 -8.17 -1.47 15.18
C THR A 213 -7.63 -0.45 14.18
N SER A 214 -6.31 -0.30 14.17
CA SER A 214 -5.54 0.44 13.17
C SER A 214 -4.86 -0.53 12.23
N LEU A 215 -4.99 -0.32 10.91
CA LEU A 215 -4.41 -1.16 9.88
C LEU A 215 -3.91 -0.27 8.73
N TYR A 216 -2.79 -0.64 8.10
CA TYR A 216 -2.31 0.04 6.88
C TYR A 216 -2.94 -0.52 5.59
N GLU A 217 -3.57 -1.69 5.66
CA GLU A 217 -4.19 -2.35 4.50
C GLU A 217 -5.50 -3.05 4.86
N ILE A 218 -6.45 -3.03 3.91
CA ILE A 218 -7.65 -3.87 3.95
C ILE A 218 -7.34 -5.18 3.24
N ASN A 219 -7.33 -6.27 4.02
CA ASN A 219 -7.10 -7.62 3.52
C ASN A 219 -8.42 -8.26 3.07
N LEU A 220 -8.60 -8.43 1.75
CA LEU A 220 -9.76 -9.08 1.14
C LEU A 220 -9.41 -10.45 0.61
N THR A 221 -10.08 -11.49 1.11
CA THR A 221 -9.97 -12.83 0.54
C THR A 221 -10.72 -12.89 -0.79
N VAL A 222 -10.02 -13.29 -1.85
CA VAL A 222 -10.65 -13.70 -3.10
C VAL A 222 -11.13 -15.14 -2.89
N ASP A 223 -12.43 -15.31 -2.64
CA ASP A 223 -13.04 -16.58 -2.22
C ASP A 223 -13.77 -17.25 -3.40
N ASP A 224 -13.37 -18.49 -3.73
CA ASP A 224 -13.96 -19.30 -4.79
C ASP A 224 -15.40 -19.75 -4.49
N THR A 225 -15.79 -19.77 -3.20
CA THR A 225 -17.09 -20.36 -2.80
C THR A 225 -18.25 -19.40 -3.00
N ARG A 226 -18.00 -18.11 -3.29
CA ARG A 226 -19.05 -17.12 -3.54
C ARG A 226 -18.65 -16.16 -4.66
N PRO A 227 -19.51 -15.90 -5.65
CA PRO A 227 -19.16 -15.11 -6.84
C PRO A 227 -19.16 -13.60 -6.54
N ALA A 228 -18.29 -13.13 -5.65
CA ALA A 228 -17.98 -11.70 -5.54
C ALA A 228 -17.14 -11.30 -6.76
N ARG A 229 -17.78 -11.14 -7.91
CA ARG A 229 -17.13 -10.79 -9.19
C ARG A 229 -16.62 -9.35 -9.26
N THR A 230 -16.85 -8.54 -8.22
CA THR A 230 -16.46 -7.13 -8.16
C THR A 230 -15.82 -6.80 -6.81
N LEU A 231 -14.85 -5.89 -6.83
CA LEU A 231 -14.19 -5.38 -5.62
C LEU A 231 -15.21 -4.80 -4.63
N LYS A 232 -16.22 -4.08 -5.13
CA LYS A 232 -17.29 -3.49 -4.30
C LYS A 232 -18.01 -4.56 -3.48
N LYS A 233 -18.42 -5.68 -4.09
CA LYS A 233 -19.07 -6.78 -3.35
C LYS A 233 -18.16 -7.44 -2.33
N ALA A 234 -16.85 -7.51 -2.62
CA ALA A 234 -15.88 -8.04 -1.67
C ALA A 234 -15.73 -7.14 -0.44
N LEU A 235 -15.75 -5.81 -0.63
CA LEU A 235 -15.74 -4.82 0.44
C LEU A 235 -17.06 -4.82 1.22
N GLU A 236 -18.21 -4.84 0.55
CA GLU A 236 -19.52 -4.99 1.22
C GLU A 236 -19.52 -6.23 2.12
N ARG A 237 -19.00 -7.37 1.64
CA ARG A 237 -18.85 -8.57 2.47
C ARG A 237 -17.86 -8.37 3.61
N TYR A 238 -16.79 -7.60 3.42
CA TYR A 238 -15.81 -7.29 4.45
C TYR A 238 -16.45 -6.55 5.63
N PHE A 239 -17.32 -5.58 5.36
CA PHE A 239 -18.00 -4.77 6.36
C PHE A 239 -19.34 -5.34 6.86
N GLN A 240 -19.91 -6.32 6.16
CA GLN A 240 -21.15 -7.00 6.56
C GLN A 240 -21.07 -7.65 7.95
N LEU A 241 -22.22 -7.69 8.62
CA LEU A 241 -22.43 -8.39 9.89
C LEU A 241 -22.08 -9.89 9.75
N ARG A 242 -21.22 -10.39 10.63
CA ARG A 242 -20.72 -11.77 10.61
C ARG A 242 -20.97 -12.49 11.93
N PRO A 243 -21.36 -13.77 11.90
CA PRO A 243 -21.28 -14.63 13.08
C PRO A 243 -19.83 -14.73 13.55
N SER A 244 -19.64 -14.63 14.86
CA SER A 244 -18.33 -14.66 15.52
C SER A 244 -18.45 -15.31 16.90
N THR A 245 -17.32 -15.45 17.58
CA THR A 245 -17.26 -15.91 18.97
C THR A 245 -16.27 -15.05 19.74
N HIS A 246 -16.67 -14.52 20.90
CA HIS A 246 -15.76 -13.79 21.79
C HIS A 246 -15.97 -14.20 23.26
N ALA A 247 -15.01 -13.85 24.11
CA ALA A 247 -15.10 -14.03 25.55
C ALA A 247 -16.08 -12.99 26.11
N CYS A 248 -17.28 -13.43 26.53
CA CYS A 248 -18.30 -12.53 27.05
C CYS A 248 -18.09 -12.34 28.56
N PRO A 249 -17.84 -11.11 29.05
CA PRO A 249 -17.58 -10.86 30.47
C PRO A 249 -18.85 -10.97 31.33
N SER A 250 -20.02 -11.11 30.72
CA SER A 250 -21.29 -11.24 31.43
C SER A 250 -21.36 -12.51 32.28
N LEU A 251 -21.79 -12.33 33.54
CA LEU A 251 -22.14 -13.41 34.46
C LEU A 251 -23.25 -14.32 33.89
N HIS A 252 -24.15 -13.77 33.05
CA HIS A 252 -25.20 -14.56 32.37
C HIS A 252 -24.64 -15.53 31.31
N CYS A 253 -23.41 -15.29 30.84
CA CYS A 253 -22.68 -16.20 29.97
C CYS A 253 -21.69 -17.08 30.76
N ALA A 254 -21.77 -17.08 32.10
CA ALA A 254 -20.87 -17.77 33.02
C ALA A 254 -19.38 -17.48 32.78
N GLY A 255 -19.04 -16.28 32.28
CA GLY A 255 -17.67 -15.93 31.93
C GLY A 255 -17.03 -16.86 30.90
N ARG A 256 -17.84 -17.53 30.05
CA ARG A 256 -17.32 -18.45 29.03
C ARG A 256 -16.37 -17.71 28.09
N THR A 257 -15.20 -18.31 27.88
CA THR A 257 -14.16 -17.82 26.96
C THR A 257 -14.63 -17.77 25.51
N THR A 258 -15.71 -18.47 25.17
CA THR A 258 -16.32 -18.48 23.84
C THR A 258 -17.86 -18.42 23.92
N SER A 259 -18.42 -17.26 23.54
CA SER A 259 -19.86 -17.04 23.42
C SER A 259 -20.24 -16.65 21.98
N PRO A 260 -21.32 -17.23 21.40
CA PRO A 260 -21.79 -16.85 20.07
C PRO A 260 -22.15 -15.37 20.02
N SER A 261 -21.72 -14.70 18.96
CA SER A 261 -21.81 -13.26 18.81
C SER A 261 -22.01 -12.86 17.36
N THR A 262 -22.45 -11.63 17.16
CA THR A 262 -22.50 -10.98 15.84
C THR A 262 -21.52 -9.82 15.85
N ASP A 263 -20.60 -9.81 14.89
CA ASP A 263 -19.63 -8.73 14.70
C ASP A 263 -20.10 -7.86 13.54
N THR A 264 -20.17 -6.54 13.75
CA THR A 264 -20.21 -5.54 12.68
C THR A 264 -18.84 -4.89 12.56
N PHE A 265 -18.42 -4.58 11.35
CA PHE A 265 -17.16 -3.89 11.07
C PHE A 265 -17.46 -2.60 10.35
N GLU A 266 -16.86 -1.52 10.80
CA GLU A 266 -17.18 -0.21 10.26
C GLU A 266 -15.95 0.69 10.19
N LEU A 267 -15.94 1.63 9.25
CA LEU A 267 -14.85 2.59 9.06
C LEU A 267 -15.07 3.84 9.93
N SER A 268 -14.21 4.01 10.93
CA SER A 268 -14.24 5.20 11.81
C SER A 268 -13.42 6.38 11.28
N ALA A 269 -12.33 6.09 10.56
CA ALA A 269 -11.55 7.05 9.81
C ALA A 269 -10.82 6.37 8.65
N ALA A 270 -11.08 6.83 7.43
CA ALA A 270 -10.44 6.31 6.23
C ALA A 270 -9.18 7.13 5.87
N PRO A 271 -8.12 6.48 5.32
CA PRO A 271 -6.87 7.13 4.98
C PRO A 271 -6.97 7.91 3.67
N TYR A 272 -6.02 8.80 3.40
CA TYR A 272 -5.92 9.45 2.09
C TYR A 272 -5.44 8.50 0.98
N ILE A 273 -4.54 7.57 1.32
CA ILE A 273 -4.04 6.50 0.47
C ILE A 273 -4.57 5.18 1.03
N LEU A 274 -5.47 4.55 0.29
CA LEU A 274 -6.08 3.27 0.67
C LEU A 274 -5.35 2.13 -0.02
N ILE A 275 -4.78 1.21 0.76
CA ILE A 275 -4.14 -0.01 0.28
C ILE A 275 -5.11 -1.17 0.50
N ILE A 276 -5.41 -1.89 -0.57
CA ILE A 276 -6.23 -3.11 -0.54
C ILE A 276 -5.37 -4.27 -1.00
N HIS A 277 -5.22 -5.25 -0.12
CA HIS A 277 -4.51 -6.49 -0.39
C HIS A 277 -5.53 -7.57 -0.76
N LEU A 278 -5.44 -8.08 -1.98
CA LEU A 278 -6.25 -9.19 -2.47
C LEU A 278 -5.53 -10.50 -2.12
N SER A 279 -5.92 -11.11 -1.00
CA SER A 279 -5.40 -12.41 -0.62
C SER A 279 -5.88 -13.48 -1.60
N ARG A 280 -4.95 -13.93 -2.46
CA ARG A 280 -5.13 -15.01 -3.44
C ARG A 280 -4.55 -16.33 -2.99
N TRP A 281 -3.84 -16.34 -1.87
CA TRP A 281 -3.36 -17.56 -1.25
C TRP A 281 -4.13 -17.69 0.05
N GLY A 282 -5.06 -18.62 0.08
CA GLY A 282 -5.85 -18.91 1.26
C GLY A 282 -5.02 -19.70 2.27
N ILE A 283 -5.52 -20.89 2.60
CA ILE A 283 -4.87 -21.81 3.55
C ILE A 283 -3.57 -22.33 2.93
N PRO A 284 -2.46 -22.44 3.69
CA PRO A 284 -1.23 -23.07 3.22
C PRO A 284 -1.48 -24.42 2.56
N GLY A 285 -0.90 -24.64 1.37
CA GLY A 285 -1.10 -25.85 0.57
C GLY A 285 -2.26 -25.81 -0.42
N GLN A 286 -3.13 -24.79 -0.38
CA GLN A 286 -4.14 -24.57 -1.40
C GLN A 286 -3.56 -23.84 -2.63
N PRO A 287 -4.09 -24.12 -3.84
CA PRO A 287 -3.69 -23.41 -5.03
C PRO A 287 -4.03 -21.92 -4.94
N LYS A 288 -3.30 -21.11 -5.71
CA LYS A 288 -3.59 -19.69 -5.85
C LYS A 288 -4.95 -19.48 -6.50
N GLN A 289 -5.73 -18.56 -5.92
CA GLN A 289 -7.02 -18.15 -6.46
C GLN A 289 -6.87 -17.28 -7.71
N THR A 290 -7.35 -17.85 -8.80
CA THR A 290 -7.29 -17.28 -10.15
C THR A 290 -8.56 -16.56 -10.58
N ASP A 291 -9.55 -16.51 -9.69
CA ASP A 291 -10.86 -15.95 -9.98
C ASP A 291 -10.83 -14.49 -10.41
N GLN A 292 -11.76 -14.21 -11.34
CA GLN A 292 -11.96 -12.89 -11.92
C GLN A 292 -12.60 -11.92 -10.93
N LEU A 293 -11.83 -10.89 -10.59
CA LEU A 293 -12.29 -9.74 -9.81
C LEU A 293 -12.30 -8.50 -10.70
N THR A 294 -13.48 -7.89 -10.85
CA THR A 294 -13.64 -6.60 -11.52
C THR A 294 -13.20 -5.49 -10.58
N ILE A 295 -12.20 -4.71 -11.01
CA ILE A 295 -11.62 -3.62 -10.24
C ILE A 295 -12.15 -2.29 -10.81
N PRO A 296 -12.94 -1.53 -10.06
CA PRO A 296 -13.46 -0.26 -10.53
C PRO A 296 -12.36 0.80 -10.57
N ARG A 297 -12.49 1.78 -11.47
CA ARG A 297 -11.56 2.92 -11.51
C ARG A 297 -11.80 3.92 -10.37
N HIS A 298 -13.06 4.05 -9.98
CA HIS A 298 -13.52 4.88 -8.87
C HIS A 298 -14.15 3.97 -7.83
N LEU A 299 -13.72 4.10 -6.60
CA LEU A 299 -14.19 3.34 -5.46
C LEU A 299 -14.79 4.31 -4.47
N ASP A 300 -16.11 4.25 -4.34
CA ASP A 300 -16.86 4.98 -3.32
C ASP A 300 -17.18 4.02 -2.18
N LEU A 301 -16.62 4.30 -0.99
CA LEU A 301 -16.87 3.54 0.24
C LEU A 301 -17.99 4.16 1.10
N TRP A 302 -18.77 5.12 0.57
CA TRP A 302 -19.83 5.80 1.32
C TRP A 302 -20.81 4.83 1.99
N TYR A 303 -21.21 3.78 1.28
CA TYR A 303 -22.21 2.81 1.77
C TYR A 303 -21.71 1.92 2.91
N ASP A 304 -20.41 1.91 3.21
CA ASP A 304 -19.78 1.02 4.19
C ASP A 304 -19.48 1.73 5.55
N GLN A 305 -20.19 2.82 5.87
CA GLN A 305 -19.94 3.66 7.06
C GLN A 305 -20.89 3.42 8.24
N ILE A 306 -20.38 3.69 9.45
CA ILE A 306 -21.08 3.70 10.78
C ILE A 306 -22.36 4.55 10.77
N ASN A 307 -22.37 5.61 9.98
CA ASN A 307 -23.35 6.67 10.14
C ASN A 307 -23.60 7.32 8.79
N GLU A 308 -24.81 7.19 8.27
CA GLU A 308 -25.28 7.89 7.07
C GLU A 308 -25.17 9.44 7.21
N ASN A 309 -24.95 9.92 8.43
CA ASN A 309 -24.77 11.32 8.79
C ASN A 309 -23.31 11.82 8.77
N LEU A 310 -22.31 10.99 8.47
CA LEU A 310 -20.91 11.44 8.41
C LEU A 310 -20.51 11.77 6.97
N ASP A 311 -20.27 13.05 6.67
CA ASP A 311 -19.74 13.50 5.36
C ASP A 311 -18.24 13.16 5.23
N LEU A 312 -17.92 11.87 5.19
CA LEU A 312 -16.59 11.39 4.84
C LEU A 312 -16.46 11.40 3.32
N ASP A 313 -15.50 12.17 2.81
CA ASP A 313 -15.07 12.11 1.41
C ASP A 313 -14.33 10.79 1.17
N LEU A 314 -15.09 9.73 0.83
CA LEU A 314 -14.59 8.39 0.59
C LEU A 314 -14.58 8.02 -0.91
N ASP A 315 -14.44 9.03 -1.78
CA ASP A 315 -14.25 8.81 -3.20
C ASP A 315 -12.75 8.64 -3.50
N TYR A 316 -12.39 7.44 -3.94
CA TYR A 316 -11.04 7.10 -4.29
C TYR A 316 -10.91 6.77 -5.78
N ARG A 317 -9.78 7.17 -6.37
CA ARG A 317 -9.39 6.73 -7.71
C ARG A 317 -8.31 5.67 -7.63
N LEU A 318 -8.46 4.62 -8.44
CA LEU A 318 -7.44 3.60 -8.63
C LEU A 318 -6.16 4.26 -9.19
N HIS A 319 -5.08 4.14 -8.43
CA HIS A 319 -3.80 4.76 -8.73
C HIS A 319 -2.74 3.75 -9.16
N THR A 320 -2.63 2.62 -8.43
CA THR A 320 -1.63 1.59 -8.71
C THR A 320 -2.24 0.20 -8.56
N VAL A 321 -1.84 -0.71 -9.44
CA VAL A 321 -2.12 -2.15 -9.34
C VAL A 321 -0.79 -2.89 -9.41
N ILE A 322 -0.50 -3.67 -8.37
CA ILE A 322 0.61 -4.62 -8.36
C ILE A 322 0.01 -6.01 -8.58
N SER A 323 0.44 -6.69 -9.62
CA SER A 323 -0.02 -8.02 -9.98
C SER A 323 1.09 -9.04 -9.84
N HIS A 324 0.69 -10.27 -9.52
CA HIS A 324 1.60 -11.40 -9.37
C HIS A 324 1.24 -12.52 -10.35
N ARG A 325 2.25 -13.06 -11.02
CA ARG A 325 2.18 -14.26 -11.87
C ARG A 325 3.01 -15.38 -11.24
N GLY A 326 2.53 -16.62 -11.23
CA GLY A 326 3.15 -17.74 -10.53
C GLY A 326 2.19 -18.44 -9.58
N ALA A 327 2.48 -19.71 -9.28
CA ALA A 327 1.62 -20.61 -8.50
C ALA A 327 1.67 -20.34 -6.99
N ASP A 328 2.83 -19.90 -6.48
CA ASP A 328 3.05 -19.62 -5.06
C ASP A 328 3.71 -18.24 -4.86
N LEU A 329 3.77 -17.77 -3.62
CA LEU A 329 4.37 -16.47 -3.27
C LEU A 329 5.90 -16.43 -3.46
N ARG A 330 6.55 -17.60 -3.52
CA ARG A 330 8.01 -17.74 -3.58
C ARG A 330 8.53 -17.75 -5.02
N ASN A 331 7.70 -18.24 -5.94
CA ASN A 331 8.04 -18.50 -7.32
C ASN A 331 7.07 -17.74 -8.23
N GLY A 332 7.49 -16.55 -8.64
CA GLY A 332 6.68 -15.75 -9.53
C GLY A 332 7.33 -14.47 -10.00
N ARG A 333 6.55 -13.70 -10.75
CA ARG A 333 6.95 -12.41 -11.31
C ARG A 333 5.92 -11.37 -10.95
N PHE A 334 6.40 -10.16 -10.70
CA PHE A 334 5.56 -9.01 -10.40
C PHE A 334 5.45 -8.11 -11.62
N LEU A 335 4.30 -7.46 -11.75
CA LEU A 335 4.02 -6.43 -12.74
C LEU A 335 3.30 -5.30 -12.01
N THR A 336 3.85 -4.09 -12.04
CA THR A 336 3.18 -2.92 -11.47
C THR A 336 2.69 -2.04 -12.61
N VAL A 337 1.41 -1.63 -12.56
CA VAL A 337 0.84 -0.60 -13.43
C VAL A 337 0.41 0.56 -12.54
N THR A 338 0.87 1.77 -12.84
CA THR A 338 0.62 2.96 -12.01
C THR A 338 0.40 4.22 -12.83
N ARG A 339 -0.29 5.20 -12.24
CA ARG A 339 -0.46 6.54 -12.82
C ARG A 339 0.82 7.33 -12.59
N GLY A 340 1.53 7.68 -13.65
CA GLY A 340 2.68 8.58 -13.58
C GLY A 340 2.29 10.05 -13.78
N PRO A 341 3.28 10.97 -13.75
CA PRO A 341 3.04 12.42 -13.87
C PRO A 341 2.31 12.84 -15.14
N ARG A 342 2.57 12.14 -16.25
CA ARG A 342 2.01 12.48 -17.58
C ARG A 342 1.10 11.39 -18.15
N THR A 343 1.32 10.13 -17.78
CA THR A 343 0.63 8.98 -18.38
C THR A 343 0.71 7.78 -17.45
N CYS A 344 -0.13 6.77 -17.70
CA CYS A 344 0.01 5.49 -17.02
C CYS A 344 1.25 4.77 -17.55
N ILE A 345 1.92 4.07 -16.64
CA ILE A 345 3.12 3.29 -16.96
C ILE A 345 3.03 1.92 -16.31
N LYS A 346 3.81 0.99 -16.83
CA LYS A 346 3.98 -0.34 -16.26
C LYS A 346 5.45 -0.69 -16.13
N MET A 347 5.82 -1.30 -15.00
CA MET A 347 7.16 -1.79 -14.71
C MET A 347 7.15 -3.32 -14.61
N HIS A 348 8.13 -3.95 -15.26
CA HIS A 348 8.42 -5.38 -15.17
C HIS A 348 9.92 -5.58 -15.35
N ASN A 349 10.56 -6.31 -14.44
CA ASN A 349 11.99 -6.61 -14.46
C ASN A 349 12.87 -5.36 -14.69
N GLY A 350 12.59 -4.27 -13.99
CA GLY A 350 13.33 -3.01 -14.11
C GLY A 350 13.17 -2.27 -15.45
N VAL A 351 12.25 -2.69 -16.32
CA VAL A 351 11.91 -1.97 -17.54
C VAL A 351 10.59 -1.24 -17.34
N VAL A 352 10.51 0.03 -17.75
CA VAL A 352 9.29 0.85 -17.74
C VAL A 352 8.75 1.02 -19.15
N ARG A 353 7.43 0.91 -19.31
CA ARG A 353 6.72 1.14 -20.57
C ARG A 353 5.45 1.95 -20.32
N LYS A 354 4.97 2.64 -21.35
CA LYS A 354 3.65 3.27 -21.32
C LYS A 354 2.56 2.20 -21.16
N ALA A 355 1.53 2.56 -20.41
CA ALA A 355 0.31 1.79 -20.22
C ALA A 355 -0.92 2.70 -20.41
N THR A 356 -2.09 2.10 -20.48
CA THR A 356 -3.37 2.82 -20.48
C THR A 356 -4.06 2.70 -19.13
N GLN A 357 -5.02 3.59 -18.85
CA GLN A 357 -5.83 3.49 -17.65
C GLN A 357 -6.70 2.22 -17.68
N GLU A 358 -7.15 1.80 -18.85
CA GLU A 358 -7.90 0.56 -19.08
C GLU A 358 -7.09 -0.63 -18.57
N GLN A 359 -5.81 -0.72 -18.98
CA GLN A 359 -4.92 -1.80 -18.58
C GLN A 359 -4.86 -1.92 -17.06
N MET A 360 -4.74 -0.83 -16.31
CA MET A 360 -4.71 -0.85 -14.85
C MET A 360 -5.95 -1.51 -14.21
N SER A 361 -7.14 -1.29 -14.77
CA SER A 361 -8.40 -1.87 -14.27
C SER A 361 -8.66 -3.31 -14.74
N HIS A 362 -7.83 -3.86 -15.62
CA HIS A 362 -8.02 -5.23 -16.13
C HIS A 362 -7.78 -6.28 -15.04
N HIS A 363 -8.63 -7.30 -15.06
CA HIS A 363 -8.47 -8.47 -14.20
C HIS A 363 -7.15 -9.22 -14.46
N THR A 364 -6.72 -9.28 -15.73
CA THR A 364 -5.42 -9.81 -16.11
C THR A 364 -4.57 -8.65 -16.62
N GLN A 365 -3.41 -8.46 -16.01
CA GLN A 365 -2.41 -7.53 -16.52
C GLN A 365 -1.54 -8.22 -17.58
N THR A 366 -1.15 -7.49 -18.61
CA THR A 366 -0.28 -8.02 -19.66
C THR A 366 0.93 -7.12 -19.89
N TRP A 367 2.09 -7.73 -20.08
CA TRP A 367 3.32 -7.00 -20.42
C TRP A 367 3.36 -6.64 -21.91
N GLY A 368 2.69 -7.40 -22.77
CA GLY A 368 2.70 -7.25 -24.22
C GLY A 368 2.22 -5.88 -24.75
N ARG A 369 2.47 -5.63 -26.05
CA ARG A 369 1.82 -4.52 -26.78
C ARG A 369 0.39 -4.96 -27.09
N ILE A 370 -0.58 -4.09 -26.83
CA ILE A 370 -1.93 -4.27 -27.38
C ILE A 370 -1.85 -3.75 -28.82
N SER A 371 -2.05 -4.63 -29.81
CA SER A 371 -2.15 -4.20 -31.21
C SER A 371 -3.37 -3.29 -31.41
N ALA A 372 -3.41 -2.52 -32.50
CA ALA A 372 -4.56 -1.70 -32.87
C ALA A 372 -5.87 -2.49 -33.04
N ARG A 373 -5.82 -3.84 -33.05
CA ARG A 373 -6.97 -4.75 -33.11
C ARG A 373 -7.25 -5.47 -31.79
N GLY A 374 -6.69 -5.02 -30.67
CA GLY A 374 -6.94 -5.61 -29.35
C GLY A 374 -6.26 -6.95 -29.07
N ARG A 375 -5.49 -7.50 -30.02
CA ARG A 375 -4.70 -8.73 -29.80
C ARG A 375 -3.36 -8.42 -29.16
N GLU A 376 -2.98 -9.23 -28.17
CA GLU A 376 -1.70 -9.19 -27.49
C GLU A 376 -0.57 -9.61 -28.43
N VAL A 377 0.48 -8.79 -28.52
CA VAL A 377 1.76 -9.16 -29.11
C VAL A 377 2.74 -9.28 -27.96
N LEU A 378 3.04 -10.52 -27.56
CA LEU A 378 4.06 -10.82 -26.56
C LEU A 378 5.44 -10.46 -27.15
N PRO A 379 6.17 -9.50 -26.57
CA PRO A 379 7.56 -9.28 -26.95
C PRO A 379 8.40 -10.45 -26.46
N THR A 380 9.40 -10.83 -27.24
CA THR A 380 10.52 -11.65 -26.77
C THR A 380 11.17 -10.94 -25.57
N GLU A 381 11.28 -11.64 -24.44
CA GLU A 381 11.87 -11.08 -23.22
C GLU A 381 13.37 -10.79 -23.45
N PRO A 382 13.85 -9.55 -23.21
CA PRO A 382 15.29 -9.29 -23.20
C PRO A 382 15.88 -9.92 -21.93
N GLY A 383 16.85 -10.83 -22.08
CA GLY A 383 17.68 -11.34 -20.99
C GLY A 383 17.25 -12.66 -20.34
N TYR A 384 16.06 -13.18 -20.65
CA TYR A 384 15.70 -14.57 -20.36
C TYR A 384 15.22 -15.17 -21.68
N GLY A 385 15.88 -16.24 -22.14
CA GLY A 385 15.57 -16.90 -23.41
C GLY A 385 14.06 -17.07 -23.59
N ALA A 386 13.58 -16.82 -24.81
CA ALA A 386 12.16 -16.87 -25.18
C ALA A 386 11.56 -18.27 -24.93
N ARG A 387 11.28 -18.59 -23.67
CA ARG A 387 10.51 -19.75 -23.31
C ARG A 387 9.05 -19.31 -23.33
N PRO A 388 8.18 -19.93 -24.14
CA PRO A 388 6.74 -19.74 -23.99
C PRO A 388 6.36 -20.04 -22.52
N PRO A 389 5.33 -19.36 -21.97
CA PRO A 389 4.92 -19.60 -20.59
C PRO A 389 4.73 -21.09 -20.39
N SER A 390 5.46 -21.66 -19.41
CA SER A 390 5.34 -23.07 -19.07
C SER A 390 3.87 -23.38 -18.76
N PRO A 391 3.33 -24.57 -19.11
CA PRO A 391 1.99 -24.96 -18.68
C PRO A 391 1.87 -24.78 -17.16
N GLY A 392 1.08 -23.81 -16.71
CA GLY A 392 0.99 -23.40 -15.30
C GLY A 392 1.49 -21.98 -14.96
N GLU A 393 2.15 -21.26 -15.88
CA GLU A 393 2.66 -19.91 -15.57
C GLU A 393 1.58 -18.84 -15.37
N GLY A 394 0.34 -19.09 -15.80
CA GLY A 394 -0.82 -18.28 -15.44
C GLY A 394 -0.78 -16.80 -15.85
N ASN A 395 -1.89 -16.11 -15.61
CA ASN A 395 -2.04 -14.68 -15.85
C ASN A 395 -1.44 -13.84 -14.72
N TYR A 396 -1.05 -12.58 -15.00
CA TYR A 396 -0.74 -11.63 -13.93
C TYR A 396 -2.04 -11.20 -13.25
N LEU A 397 -2.23 -11.66 -12.02
CA LEU A 397 -3.44 -11.41 -11.25
C LEU A 397 -3.20 -10.28 -10.24
N PRO A 398 -4.10 -9.28 -10.15
CA PRO A 398 -4.04 -8.19 -9.19
C PRO A 398 -3.89 -8.71 -7.77
N TYR A 399 -2.91 -8.18 -7.07
CA TYR A 399 -2.52 -8.62 -5.73
C TYR A 399 -2.58 -7.47 -4.72
N ILE A 400 -2.05 -6.30 -5.06
CA ILE A 400 -2.26 -5.05 -4.31
C ILE A 400 -2.96 -4.04 -5.20
N LEU A 401 -3.96 -3.36 -4.65
CA LEU A 401 -4.59 -2.19 -5.24
C LEU A 401 -4.28 -0.99 -4.34
N ILE A 402 -3.83 0.11 -4.94
CA ILE A 402 -3.67 1.38 -4.24
C ILE A 402 -4.64 2.38 -4.84
N TYR A 403 -5.47 2.91 -3.97
CA TYR A 403 -6.48 3.92 -4.23
C TYR A 403 -6.08 5.22 -3.54
N VAL A 404 -6.24 6.35 -4.21
CA VAL A 404 -5.89 7.67 -3.66
C VAL A 404 -7.11 8.57 -3.78
N LYS A 405 -7.41 9.36 -2.75
CA LYS A 405 -8.54 10.29 -2.78
C LYS A 405 -8.41 11.34 -3.88
N GLU A 406 -9.52 11.64 -4.54
CA GLU A 406 -9.63 12.75 -5.49
C GLU A 406 -10.24 13.98 -4.84
N ARG A 407 -9.54 14.63 -3.90
CA ARG A 407 -9.53 16.09 -3.61
C ARG A 407 -8.93 16.43 -2.25
#